data_AF-A0A371JQE6-F1
#
_entry.id   AF-A0A371JQE6-F1
#
_cell.length_a   1.000
_cell.length_b   1.000
_cell.length_c   1.000
_cell.angle_alpha   90.00
_cell.angle_beta   90.00
_cell.angle_gamma   90.00
#
_symmetry.space_group_name_H-M   'P 1'
#
loop_
_entity.id
_entity.type
_entity.pdbx_description
1 polymer ?
#
loop_
_entity_poly.entity_id
_entity_poly.type
_entity_poly.pdbx_seq_one_letter_code
_entity_poly.pdbx_strand_id
1 'polypeptide(L)' 'MDINRTICNYIAKEWVAKAKSKRAFAIDHNIDEKIVRKISQPKGYNIPIKTLYKICEARGVKLSQLFKSIDEYLKPNLD' A
#
# COMPACT_ATOMS: atom_id res chain seq x y z
N MET A 1 -3.65 0.57 17.71
CA MET A 1 -3.50 0.10 16.32
C MET A 1 -2.90 1.22 15.49
N ASP A 2 -1.78 0.99 14.81
CA ASP A 2 -1.16 1.99 13.94
C ASP A 2 -1.66 1.81 12.50
N ILE A 3 -2.70 2.58 12.13
CA ILE A 3 -3.35 2.46 10.82
C ILE A 3 -2.39 2.76 9.66
N ASN A 4 -1.46 3.69 9.85
CA ASN A 4 -0.48 4.05 8.80
C ASN A 4 0.46 2.88 8.52
N ARG A 5 0.96 2.25 9.59
CA ARG A 5 1.77 1.04 9.49
C ARG A 5 1.00 -0.10 8.85
N THR A 6 -0.27 -0.30 9.23
CA THR A 6 -1.14 -1.34 8.65
C THR A 6 -1.32 -1.15 7.14
N ILE A 7 -1.70 0.05 6.70
CA ILE A 7 -1.87 0.38 5.27
C ILE A 7 -0.55 0.12 4.53
N CYS A 8 0.58 0.60 5.06
CA CYS A 8 1.88 0.39 4.44
C CYS A 8 2.22 -1.10 4.29
N ASN A 9 2.05 -1.88 5.36
CA ASN A 9 2.37 -3.31 5.36
C ASN A 9 1.46 -4.09 4.41
N TYR A 10 0.16 -3.77 4.37
CA TYR A 10 -0.77 -4.36 3.41
C TYR A 10 -0.31 -4.09 1.97
N ILE A 11 -0.07 -2.82 1.62
CA ILE A 11 0.38 -2.45 0.27
C ILE A 11 1.72 -3.11 -0.05
N ALA A 12 2.65 -3.13 0.91
CA ALA A 12 3.98 -3.72 0.72
C ALA A 12 3.88 -5.22 0.43
N LYS A 13 3.08 -5.96 1.20
CA LYS A 13 2.92 -7.41 1.10
C LYS A 13 2.07 -7.80 -0.12
N GLU A 14 0.91 -7.17 -0.29
CA GLU A 14 -0.04 -7.62 -1.29
C GLU A 14 0.23 -7.06 -2.68
N TRP A 15 0.86 -5.89 -2.78
CA TRP A 15 1.03 -5.20 -4.06
C TRP A 15 2.51 -5.02 -4.44
N VAL A 16 3.33 -4.40 -3.59
CA VAL A 16 4.73 -4.13 -3.92
C VAL A 16 5.55 -5.42 -4.05
N ALA A 17 5.34 -6.40 -3.16
CA ALA A 17 6.08 -7.66 -3.20
C ALA A 17 5.77 -8.51 -4.45
N LYS A 18 4.63 -8.28 -5.10
CA LYS A 18 4.21 -8.97 -6.34
C LYS A 18 4.67 -8.23 -7.60
N ALA A 19 5.26 -7.05 -7.48
CA ALA A 19 5.80 -6.30 -8.61
C ALA A 19 7.21 -6.77 -8.98
N LYS A 20 7.58 -6.59 -10.26
CA LYS A 20 8.91 -6.96 -10.77
C LYS A 20 10.06 -6.29 -10.00
N SER A 21 9.86 -5.06 -9.56
CA SER A 21 10.78 -4.32 -8.69
C SER A 21 10.07 -3.11 -8.07
N LYS A 22 10.69 -2.49 -7.06
CA LYS A 22 10.17 -1.23 -6.48
C LYS A 22 10.07 -0.11 -7.51
N ARG A 23 11.02 -0.06 -8.45
CA ARG A 23 11.02 0.89 -9.56
C ARG A 23 9.87 0.64 -10.53
N ALA A 24 9.64 -0.62 -10.91
CA ALA A 24 8.53 -0.99 -11.79
C ALA A 24 7.19 -0.59 -11.14
N PHE A 25 7.01 -0.93 -9.86
CA PHE A 25 5.83 -0.50 -9.10
C PHE A 25 5.66 1.02 -9.10
N ALA A 26 6.74 1.77 -8.89
CA ALA A 26 6.70 3.24 -8.88
C ALA A 26 6.23 3.81 -10.23
N ILE A 27 6.75 3.29 -11.34
CA ILE A 27 6.39 3.68 -12.71
C ILE A 27 4.91 3.36 -12.97
N ASP A 28 4.50 2.10 -12.71
CA ASP A 28 3.15 1.62 -12.97
C ASP A 28 2.08 2.43 -12.21
N HIS A 29 2.43 2.95 -11.03
CA HIS A 29 1.52 3.71 -10.16
C HIS A 29 1.76 5.23 -10.19
N ASN A 30 2.62 5.72 -11.08
CA ASN A 30 2.95 7.15 -11.23
C ASN A 30 3.32 7.85 -9.90
N ILE A 31 4.23 7.22 -9.14
CA ILE A 31 4.80 7.71 -7.88
C ILE A 31 6.33 7.62 -7.90
N ASP A 32 6.99 8.31 -6.99
CA ASP A 32 8.45 8.23 -6.83
C ASP A 32 8.85 6.90 -6.14
N GLU A 33 9.93 6.27 -6.59
CA GLU A 33 10.46 5.05 -5.96
C GLU A 33 10.77 5.24 -4.45
N LYS A 34 11.16 6.45 -4.03
CA LYS A 34 11.34 6.82 -2.62
C LYS A 34 10.07 6.64 -1.80
N ILE A 35 8.89 6.87 -2.40
CA ILE A 35 7.60 6.58 -1.77
C ILE A 35 7.44 5.07 -1.58
N VAL A 36 7.73 4.27 -2.61
CA VAL A 36 7.68 2.80 -2.53
C VAL A 36 8.62 2.26 -1.44
N ARG A 37 9.81 2.86 -1.31
CA ARG A 37 10.76 2.54 -0.23
C ARG A 37 10.18 2.86 1.14
N LYS A 38 9.56 4.03 1.35
CA LYS A 38 8.87 4.38 2.60
C LYS A 38 7.71 3.45 2.93
N ILE A 39 6.88 3.08 1.94
CA ILE A 39 5.80 2.09 2.09
C ILE A 39 6.37 0.74 2.56
N SER A 40 7.53 0.34 2.02
CA SER A 40 8.16 -0.94 2.32
C SER A 40 8.88 -0.98 3.68
N GLN A 41 8.93 0.13 4.44
CA GLN A 41 9.58 0.13 5.74
C GLN A 41 8.69 -0.54 6.79
N PRO A 42 9.24 -1.36 7.71
CA PRO A 42 8.42 -2.07 8.72
C PRO A 42 7.58 -1.17 9.64
N LYS A 43 8.03 0.08 9.84
CA LYS A 43 7.32 1.10 10.62
C LYS A 43 6.25 1.84 9.81
N GLY A 44 6.25 1.68 8.49
CA GLY A 44 5.42 2.46 7.57
C GLY A 44 5.73 3.97 7.64
N TYR A 45 4.86 4.76 7.02
CA TYR A 45 4.82 6.20 7.13
C TYR A 45 3.39 6.70 6.87
N ASN A 46 3.12 7.97 7.15
CA ASN A 46 1.84 8.59 6.82
C ASN A 46 1.75 8.86 5.31
N ILE A 47 1.04 7.99 4.58
CA ILE A 47 0.84 8.10 3.13
C ILE A 47 -0.15 9.25 2.85
N PRO A 48 0.23 10.26 2.05
CA PRO A 48 -0.73 11.27 1.61
C PRO A 48 -1.89 10.63 0.85
N ILE A 49 -3.13 11.05 1.10
CA ILE A 49 -4.34 10.49 0.45
C ILE A 49 -4.21 10.54 -1.08
N LYS A 50 -3.64 11.60 -1.64
CA LYS A 50 -3.38 11.73 -3.09
C LYS A 50 -2.48 10.60 -3.63
N THR A 51 -1.47 10.20 -2.86
CA THR A 51 -0.59 9.08 -3.22
C THR A 51 -1.33 7.76 -3.13
N LEU A 52 -2.14 7.57 -2.08
CA LEU A 52 -2.96 6.37 -1.93
C LEU A 52 -3.97 6.23 -3.09
N TYR A 53 -4.61 7.34 -3.47
CA TYR A 53 -5.51 7.43 -4.61
C TYR A 53 -4.80 7.02 -5.91
N LYS A 54 -3.63 7.57 -6.22
CA LYS A 54 -2.85 7.17 -7.41
C LYS A 54 -2.56 5.67 -7.45
N ILE A 55 -2.16 5.09 -6.31
CA ILE A 55 -1.89 3.66 -6.23
C ILE A 55 -3.17 2.85 -6.50
N CYS A 56 -4.30 3.27 -5.94
CA CYS A 56 -5.57 2.59 -6.13
C CYS A 56 -6.07 2.70 -7.60
N GLU A 57 -6.00 3.89 -8.18
CA GLU A 57 -6.40 4.15 -9.58
C GLU A 57 -5.60 3.29 -10.57
N ALA A 58 -4.28 3.22 -10.42
CA ALA A 58 -3.42 2.40 -11.28
C ALA A 58 -3.76 0.90 -11.20
N ARG A 59 -4.42 0.46 -10.13
CA ARG A 59 -4.89 -0.91 -9.93
C ARG A 59 -6.36 -1.12 -10.29
N GLY A 60 -7.09 -0.08 -10.69
CA GLY A 60 -8.54 -0.12 -10.90
C GLY A 60 -9.32 -0.40 -9.61
N VAL A 61 -8.78 -0.04 -8.45
CA VAL A 61 -9.36 -0.26 -7.12
C VAL A 61 -9.88 1.07 -6.57
N LYS A 62 -11.06 1.08 -5.95
CA LYS A 62 -11.56 2.24 -5.21
C LYS A 62 -10.92 2.30 -3.81
N LEU A 63 -10.71 3.49 -3.26
CA LEU A 63 -10.23 3.65 -1.87
C LEU A 63 -11.10 2.89 -0.85
N SER A 64 -12.42 2.85 -1.04
CA SER A 64 -13.33 2.09 -0.18
C SER A 64 -13.08 0.58 -0.25
N GLN A 65 -12.67 0.05 -1.40
CA GLN A 65 -12.29 -1.36 -1.55
C GLN A 65 -10.95 -1.63 -0.86
N LEU A 66 -9.97 -0.72 -1.00
CA LEU A 66 -8.72 -0.81 -0.25
C LEU A 66 -8.98 -0.91 1.26
N PHE A 67 -9.82 -0.05 1.82
CA PHE A 67 -10.12 -0.08 3.26
C PHE A 67 -10.79 -1.38 3.68
N LYS A 68 -11.72 -1.93 2.88
CA LYS A 68 -12.29 -3.26 3.13
C LYS A 68 -11.22 -4.37 3.13
N SER A 69 -10.30 -4.36 2.16
CA SER A 69 -9.22 -5.34 2.11
C SER A 69 -8.25 -5.22 3.29
N ILE A 70 -8.05 -4.00 3.81
CA ILE A 70 -7.27 -3.78 5.03
C ILE A 70 -8.00 -4.34 6.25
N ASP A 71 -9.30 -4.11 6.37
CA ASP A 71 -10.11 -4.69 7.46
C ASP A 71 -10.06 -6.22 7.41
N GLU A 72 -10.15 -6.81 6.22
CA GLU A 72 -9.99 -8.26 6.02
C GLU A 72 -8.58 -8.76 6.36
N TYR A 73 -7.54 -8.02 5.98
CA TYR A 73 -6.15 -8.34 6.29
C TYR A 73 -5.85 -8.36 7.80
N LEU A 74 -6.63 -7.62 8.59
CA LEU A 74 -6.49 -7.58 10.05
C LEU A 74 -7.17 -8.74 10.77
N LYS A 75 -8.23 -9.33 10.19
CA LYS A 75 -8.98 -10.44 10.78
C LYS A 75 -8.15 -11.70 11.09
N PRO A 76 -7.23 -12.18 10.24
CA PRO A 76 -6.45 -13.39 10.52
C PRO A 76 -5.29 -13.20 11.52
N ASN A 77 -5.15 -12.04 12.17
CA ASN A 77 -4.14 -11.79 13.21
C ASN A 77 -4.77 -11.63 14.61
N LEU A 78 -6.00 -12.13 14.80
CA LEU A 78 -6.76 -12.07 16.05
C LEU A 78 -7.03 -13.45 16.69
N ASP A 79 -6.39 -14.51 16.17
CA ASP A 79 -6.39 -15.85 16.76
C ASP A 79 -5.03 -16.16 17.40
#